data_AF-W1Y5S0-F1
#
_entry.id   AF-W1Y5S0-F1
#
_cell.length_a   1.000
_cell.length_b   1.000
_cell.length_c   1.000
_cell.angle_alpha   90.00
_cell.angle_beta   90.00
_cell.angle_gamma   90.00
#
_symmetry.space_group_name_H-M   'P 1'
#
loop_
_entity.id
_entity.type
_entity.pdbx_description
1 polymer ?
#
loop_
_entity_poly.entity_id
_entity_poly.type
_entity_poly.pdbx_seq_one_letter_code
_entity_poly.pdbx_strand_id
1 'polypeptide(L)'
;MRILYLWVDKYRDFINQEFNLSSEYTFKYDKEKKHLTKSRNDYYIKDFFSLNTDKDTNIEELSVIVGNNGVGKTTLLDLILDISNLSYKRKDTFNYILVYKYNGKIEYMC
;
A
#
# COMPACT_ATOMS: atom_id res chain seq x y z
N MET A 1 -9.12 7.52 -3.65
CA MET A 1 -8.64 6.46 -2.72
C MET A 1 -7.16 6.23 -3.02
N ARG A 2 -6.30 6.17 -2.00
CA ARG A 2 -4.84 5.98 -2.15
C ARG A 2 -4.37 4.87 -1.21
N ILE A 3 -3.69 3.83 -1.70
CA ILE A 3 -3.08 2.81 -0.84
C ILE A 3 -1.83 3.42 -0.20
N LEU A 4 -1.68 3.28 1.12
CA LEU A 4 -0.52 3.80 1.86
C LEU A 4 0.44 2.70 2.27
N TYR A 5 -0.11 1.56 2.71
CA TYR A 5 0.65 0.44 3.22
C TYR A 5 -0.13 -0.85 3.09
N LEU A 6 0.59 -1.95 2.88
CA LEU A 6 0.05 -3.29 2.88
C LEU A 6 0.98 -4.23 3.65
N TRP A 7 0.41 -5.01 4.55
CA TRP A 7 1.05 -6.16 5.17
C TRP A 7 0.27 -7.42 4.86
N VAL A 8 0.98 -8.54 4.70
CA VAL A 8 0.38 -9.86 4.52
C VAL A 8 1.14 -10.92 5.30
N ASP A 9 0.41 -11.79 6.00
CA ASP A 9 1.01 -12.87 6.79
C ASP A 9 1.58 -13.97 5.90
N LYS A 10 0.72 -14.52 5.02
CA LYS A 10 1.10 -15.53 4.04
C LYS A 10 0.26 -15.36 2.79
N TYR A 11 0.92 -15.08 1.67
CA TYR A 11 0.29 -15.05 0.35
C TYR A 11 1.30 -15.51 -0.70
N ARG A 12 1.10 -16.74 -1.22
CA ARG A 12 2.09 -17.43 -2.04
C ARG A 12 3.47 -17.41 -1.37
N ASP A 13 4.47 -16.80 -2.00
CA ASP A 13 5.85 -16.72 -1.49
C ASP A 13 6.07 -15.58 -0.48
N PHE A 14 5.11 -14.65 -0.33
CA PHE A 14 5.20 -13.64 0.71
C PHE A 14 4.94 -14.25 2.08
N ILE A 15 5.84 -13.97 3.02
CA ILE A 15 5.77 -14.42 4.41
C ILE A 15 6.05 -13.19 5.29
N ASN A 16 5.07 -12.76 6.07
CA ASN A 16 5.14 -11.60 6.95
C ASN A 16 5.70 -10.35 6.22
N GLN A 17 5.20 -10.11 5.01
CA GLN A 17 5.77 -9.13 4.09
C GLN A 17 5.06 -7.78 4.21
N GLU A 18 5.85 -6.71 4.16
CA GLU A 18 5.38 -5.32 4.21
C GLU A 18 5.67 -4.59 2.90
N PHE A 19 4.77 -3.69 2.53
CA PHE A 19 4.89 -2.79 1.37
C PHE A 19 4.45 -1.39 1.78
N ASN A 20 5.40 -0.44 1.80
CA ASN A 20 5.12 0.98 2.01
C ASN A 20 4.96 1.66 0.64
N LEU A 21 3.78 2.24 0.39
CA LEU A 21 3.37 2.82 -0.90
C LEU A 21 3.00 4.31 -0.77
N SER A 22 3.43 4.96 0.31
CA SER A 22 3.22 6.39 0.54
C SER A 22 4.55 7.12 0.70
N SER A 23 4.65 8.31 0.11
CA SER A 23 5.79 9.22 0.34
C SER A 23 5.65 10.03 1.63
N GLU A 24 4.42 10.23 2.11
CA GLU A 24 4.09 11.05 3.29
C GLU A 24 4.27 10.30 4.62
N TYR A 25 3.96 9.01 4.63
CA TYR A 25 4.00 8.18 5.84
C TYR A 25 4.68 6.84 5.59
N THR A 26 5.40 6.37 6.60
CA THR A 26 5.93 5.01 6.67
C THR A 26 5.23 4.26 7.78
N PHE A 27 4.91 3.00 7.52
CA PHE A 27 4.23 2.10 8.43
C PHE A 27 5.10 0.87 8.71
N LYS A 28 4.95 0.33 9.92
CA LYS A 28 5.61 -0.89 10.36
C LYS A 28 4.71 -1.65 11.33
N TYR A 29 4.50 -2.92 11.07
CA TYR A 29 3.68 -3.81 11.88
C TYR A 29 4.56 -4.74 12.71
N ASP A 30 4.38 -4.68 14.03
CA ASP A 30 4.94 -5.63 14.98
C ASP A 30 3.92 -6.75 15.19
N LYS A 31 4.14 -7.91 14.55
CA LYS A 31 3.24 -9.06 14.61
C LYS A 31 3.09 -9.63 16.02
N GLU A 32 4.17 -9.63 16.81
CA GLU A 32 4.18 -10.16 18.19
C GLU A 32 3.34 -9.28 19.11
N LYS A 33 3.48 -7.96 18.99
CA LYS A 33 2.70 -6.99 19.77
C LYS A 33 1.35 -6.63 19.16
N LYS A 34 1.07 -7.11 17.95
CA LYS A 34 -0.09 -6.74 17.12
C LYS A 34 -0.26 -5.22 17.03
N HIS A 35 0.84 -4.52 16.78
CA HIS A 35 0.90 -3.06 16.83
C HIS A 35 1.40 -2.48 15.51
N LEU A 36 0.60 -1.60 14.90
CA LEU A 36 0.97 -0.87 13.69
C LEU A 36 1.46 0.53 14.04
N THR A 37 2.73 0.80 13.78
CA THR A 37 3.34 2.11 13.96
C THR A 37 3.24 2.90 12.66
N LYS A 38 2.91 4.20 12.77
CA LYS A 38 2.89 5.16 11.67
C LYS A 38 3.86 6.30 11.99
N SER A 39 4.77 6.57 11.06
CA SER A 39 5.74 7.67 11.14
C SER A 39 5.55 8.61 9.95
N ARG A 40 5.67 9.92 10.16
CA ARG A 40 5.61 10.92 9.09
C ARG A 40 7.00 11.10 8.49
N ASN A 41 7.07 11.25 7.16
CA ASN A 41 8.29 11.63 6.46
C ASN A 41 8.44 13.16 6.53
N ASP A 42 9.45 13.65 7.23
CA ASP A 42 9.70 15.08 7.41
C ASP A 42 10.08 15.80 6.10
N TYR A 43 10.53 15.05 5.09
CA TYR A 43 10.88 15.57 3.76
C TYR A 43 9.72 15.53 2.76
N TYR A 44 8.50 15.20 3.21
CA TYR A 44 7.34 15.16 2.33
C TYR A 44 7.02 16.55 1.77
N ILE A 45 7.00 16.64 0.43
CA ILE A 45 6.59 17.85 -0.28
C ILE A 45 5.12 17.68 -0.66
N LYS A 46 4.26 18.47 -0.01
CA LYS A 46 2.84 18.50 -0.34
C LYS A 46 2.66 19.04 -1.76
N ASP A 47 1.74 18.45 -2.51
CA ASP A 47 1.35 18.90 -3.85
C ASP A 47 2.53 18.90 -4.85
N PHE A 48 3.52 18.00 -4.67
CA PHE A 48 4.74 17.91 -5.49
C PHE A 48 4.45 17.75 -7.00
N PHE A 49 3.40 17.02 -7.35
CA PHE A 49 3.00 16.79 -8.75
C PHE A 49 2.01 17.83 -9.29
N SER A 50 1.69 18.87 -8.51
CA SER A 50 0.84 19.99 -8.92
C SER A 50 1.65 21.00 -9.74
N LEU A 51 1.87 20.69 -11.03
CA LEU A 51 2.75 21.47 -11.91
C LEU A 51 2.13 22.77 -12.44
N ASN A 52 0.81 22.94 -12.38
CA ASN A 52 0.12 24.15 -12.85
C ASN A 52 -0.85 24.67 -11.78
N THR A 53 -0.90 25.99 -11.58
CA THR A 53 -1.81 26.65 -10.62
C THR A 53 -3.27 26.69 -11.07
N ASP A 54 -3.52 26.52 -12.37
CA ASP A 54 -4.81 26.83 -12.98
C ASP A 54 -5.62 25.58 -13.40
N LYS A 55 -5.11 24.36 -13.14
CA LYS A 55 -5.79 23.11 -13.52
C LYS A 55 -5.62 22.02 -12.49
N ASP A 56 -6.71 21.31 -12.25
CA ASP A 56 -6.84 20.15 -11.36
C ASP A 56 -5.61 19.23 -11.44
N THR A 57 -4.98 18.99 -10.29
CA THR A 57 -3.89 18.02 -10.18
C THR A 57 -4.48 16.61 -10.24
N ASN A 58 -4.12 15.85 -11.25
CA ASN A 58 -4.64 14.49 -11.46
C ASN A 58 -3.80 13.40 -10.74
N ILE A 59 -2.62 13.75 -10.24
CA ILE A 59 -1.67 12.80 -9.63
C ILE A 59 -1.32 13.29 -8.22
N GLU A 60 -1.74 12.54 -7.21
CA GLU A 60 -1.40 12.84 -5.80
C GLU A 60 -0.12 12.12 -5.34
N GLU A 61 0.21 10.97 -5.93
CA GLU A 61 1.27 10.07 -5.48
C GLU A 61 1.71 9.17 -6.64
N LEU A 62 3.01 8.85 -6.71
CA LEU A 62 3.57 7.88 -7.66
C LEU A 62 4.41 6.87 -6.88
N SER A 63 4.00 5.60 -6.91
CA SER A 63 4.77 4.47 -6.38
C SER A 63 5.20 3.56 -7.51
N VAL A 64 6.46 3.11 -7.49
CA VAL A 64 7.03 2.24 -8.52
C VAL A 64 7.47 0.93 -7.88
N ILE A 65 6.98 -0.20 -8.41
CA ILE A 65 7.39 -1.55 -7.98
C ILE A 65 8.45 -2.05 -8.95
N VAL A 66 9.70 -2.14 -8.51
CA VAL A 66 10.85 -2.58 -9.31
C VAL A 66 11.55 -3.78 -8.66
N GLY A 67 12.27 -4.56 -9.46
CA GLY A 67 13.00 -5.73 -9.00
C GLY A 67 13.21 -6.76 -10.12
N ASN A 68 14.03 -7.79 -9.86
CA ASN A 68 14.35 -8.84 -10.84
C ASN A 68 13.13 -9.71 -11.18
N ASN A 69 13.25 -10.53 -12.24
CA ASN A 69 12.21 -11.52 -12.55
C ASN A 69 12.09 -12.55 -11.42
N GLY A 70 10.86 -12.97 -11.11
CA GLY A 70 10.59 -13.96 -10.06
C GLY A 70 10.51 -13.40 -8.63
N VAL A 71 10.86 -12.14 -8.36
CA VAL A 71 10.85 -11.59 -6.98
C VAL A 71 9.46 -11.24 -6.42
N GLY A 72 8.39 -11.54 -7.15
CA GLY A 72 7.02 -11.34 -6.67
C GLY A 72 6.33 -10.02 -7.09
N LYS A 73 6.84 -9.27 -8.07
CA LYS A 73 6.18 -8.03 -8.56
C LYS A 73 4.73 -8.27 -9.00
N THR A 74 4.51 -9.28 -9.85
CA THR A 74 3.16 -9.70 -10.26
C THR A 74 2.35 -10.27 -9.09
N THR A 75 3.00 -10.98 -8.17
CA THR A 75 2.34 -11.50 -6.96
C THR A 75 1.80 -10.39 -6.07
N LEU A 76 2.51 -9.25 -5.95
CA LEU A 76 2.01 -8.07 -5.22
C LEU A 76 0.78 -7.45 -5.90
N LEU A 77 0.77 -7.36 -7.22
CA LEU A 77 -0.42 -6.89 -7.96
C LEU A 77 -1.61 -7.83 -7.77
N ASP A 78 -1.38 -9.14 -7.86
CA ASP A 78 -2.43 -10.14 -7.61
C ASP A 78 -3.00 -10.04 -6.19
N LEU A 79 -2.14 -9.84 -5.17
CA LEU A 79 -2.55 -9.64 -3.78
C LEU A 79 -3.48 -8.41 -3.64
N ILE A 80 -3.13 -7.29 -4.26
CA ILE A 80 -3.96 -6.08 -4.25
C ILE A 80 -5.32 -6.35 -4.92
N LEU A 81 -5.32 -7.06 -6.05
CA LEU A 81 -6.56 -7.42 -6.77
C LEU A 81 -7.46 -8.36 -5.94
N ASP A 82 -6.88 -9.35 -5.26
CA ASP A 82 -7.61 -10.28 -4.40
C ASP A 82 -8.25 -9.57 -3.20
N ILE A 83 -7.52 -8.63 -2.56
CA ILE A 83 -8.06 -7.81 -1.46
C ILE A 83 -9.23 -6.94 -1.96
N SER A 84 -9.12 -6.35 -3.15
CA SER A 84 -10.14 -5.49 -3.73
C SER A 84 -11.39 -6.22 -4.27
N ASN A 85 -11.44 -7.55 -4.18
CA ASN A 85 -12.47 -8.40 -4.81
C ASN A 85 -12.58 -8.27 -6.34
N LEU A 86 -11.56 -7.73 -7.01
CA LEU A 86 -11.52 -7.60 -8.47
C LEU A 86 -10.97 -8.85 -9.15
N SER A 87 -10.43 -9.79 -8.38
CA SER A 87 -9.95 -11.06 -8.88
C SER A 87 -11.08 -12.06 -9.09
N TYR A 88 -11.12 -12.68 -10.26
CA TYR A 88 -12.05 -13.77 -10.60
C TYR A 88 -11.61 -15.15 -10.06
N LYS A 89 -10.43 -15.23 -9.41
CA LYS A 89 -9.90 -16.49 -8.87
C LYS A 89 -10.55 -16.83 -7.53
N ARG A 90 -10.51 -18.10 -7.14
CA ARG A 90 -10.94 -18.54 -5.80
C ARG A 90 -10.20 -17.73 -4.75
N LYS A 91 -10.97 -17.17 -3.81
CA LYS A 91 -10.46 -16.35 -2.71
C LYS A 91 -9.88 -17.28 -1.66
N ASP A 92 -8.58 -17.54 -1.72
CA ASP A 92 -7.87 -18.12 -0.58
C ASP A 92 -7.98 -17.11 0.57
N THR A 93 -8.31 -17.60 1.77
CA THR A 93 -8.36 -16.74 2.96
C THR A 93 -6.94 -16.51 3.47
N PHE A 94 -6.55 -15.25 3.65
CA PHE A 94 -5.25 -14.87 4.20
C PHE A 94 -5.41 -13.65 5.11
N ASN A 95 -4.51 -13.53 6.08
CA ASN A 95 -4.47 -12.39 6.99
C ASN A 95 -3.66 -11.26 6.35
N TYR A 96 -4.20 -10.06 6.37
CA TYR A 96 -3.54 -8.87 5.83
C TYR A 96 -3.90 -7.64 6.66
N ILE A 97 -3.17 -6.55 6.46
CA ILE A 97 -3.54 -5.23 6.94
C ILE A 97 -3.31 -4.29 5.75
N LEU A 98 -4.38 -3.67 5.26
CA LEU A 98 -4.31 -2.64 4.24
C LEU A 98 -4.62 -1.30 4.89
N VAL A 99 -3.72 -0.32 4.74
CA VAL A 99 -3.95 1.06 5.14
C VAL A 99 -4.12 1.90 3.88
N TYR A 100 -5.17 2.70 3.83
CA TYR A 100 -5.49 3.53 2.68
C TYR A 100 -6.00 4.91 3.12
N LYS A 101 -5.89 5.89 2.24
CA LYS A 101 -6.48 7.22 2.38
C LYS A 101 -7.75 7.30 1.53
N TYR A 102 -8.86 7.66 2.14
CA TYR A 102 -10.15 7.86 1.50
C TYR A 102 -10.80 9.14 2.04
N ASN A 103 -11.25 10.03 1.15
CA ASN A 103 -11.83 11.33 1.50
C ASN A 103 -11.01 12.12 2.56
N GLY A 104 -9.69 12.16 2.38
CA GLY A 104 -8.77 12.87 3.28
C GLY A 104 -8.43 12.14 4.58
N LYS A 105 -9.16 11.07 4.94
CA LYS A 105 -8.95 10.29 6.17
C LYS A 105 -8.11 9.06 5.89
N ILE A 106 -7.32 8.65 6.89
CA ILE A 106 -6.57 7.39 6.86
C ILE A 106 -7.45 6.34 7.53
N GLU A 107 -7.68 5.25 6.82
CA GLU A 107 -8.47 4.10 7.25
C GLU A 107 -7.64 2.83 7.07
N TYR A 108 -8.11 1.74 7.67
CA TYR A 108 -7.50 0.43 7.52
C TYR A 108 -8.55 -0.68 7.44
N MET A 109 -8.19 -1.79 6.79
CA MET A 109 -8.94 -3.05 6.79
C MET A 109 -7.98 -4.21 7.06
N CYS A 110 -8.49 -5.26 7.70
CA CYS A 110 -7.74 -6.47 8.05
C CYS A 110 -8.64 -7.70 8.02
#